data_AF-A0A0Q3WSH2-F1
#
_entry.id   AF-A0A0Q3WSH2-F1
#
_cell.length_a   1.000
_cell.length_b   1.000
_cell.length_c   1.000
_cell.angle_alpha   90.00
_cell.angle_beta   90.00
_cell.angle_gamma   90.00
#
_symmetry.space_group_name_H-M   'P 1'
#
loop_
_entity.id
_entity.type
_entity.pdbx_description
1 polymer ?
#
loop_
_entity_poly.entity_id
_entity_poly.type
_entity_poly.pdbx_seq_one_letter_code
_entity_poly.pdbx_strand_id
1 'polypeptide(L)'
;MAIDVNQKSDRYSYNQIKEHLYSYIFPANSLTFLVNQKLEVEMSGDQIVDYILTNLPRRQILELLEMLEIIKNRNSSPISYLQYILYGIDQYKERK
;
A
#
# COMPACT_ATOMS: atom_id res chain seq x y z
N MET A 1 -10.57 -8.96 24.93
CA MET A 1 -10.45 -7.55 24.49
C MET A 1 -10.75 -7.53 23.01
N ALA A 2 -11.93 -7.03 22.64
CA ALA A 2 -12.21 -6.74 21.24
C ALA A 2 -11.31 -5.56 20.86
N ILE A 3 -10.45 -5.76 19.86
CA ILE A 3 -9.72 -4.66 19.25
C ILE A 3 -10.80 -3.80 18.60
N ASP A 4 -11.03 -2.62 19.15
CA ASP A 4 -11.91 -1.62 18.56
C ASP A 4 -11.29 -1.24 17.21
N VAL A 5 -11.73 -1.91 16.15
CA VAL A 5 -11.30 -1.62 14.78
C VAL A 5 -11.81 -0.21 14.50
N ASN A 6 -10.85 0.71 14.44
CA ASN A 6 -11.05 2.15 14.42
C ASN A 6 -12.05 2.53 13.31
N GLN A 7 -13.29 2.87 13.69
CA GLN A 7 -14.41 3.19 12.79
C GLN A 7 -14.18 4.39 11.83
N LYS A 8 -12.98 5.00 11.85
CA LYS A 8 -12.60 6.08 10.93
C LYS A 8 -12.26 5.58 9.53
N SER A 9 -11.75 4.35 9.37
CA SER A 9 -11.25 3.89 8.07
C SER A 9 -12.36 3.56 7.06
N ASP A 10 -13.54 3.13 7.50
CA ASP A 10 -14.67 2.84 6.59
C ASP A 10 -15.23 4.07 5.85
N ARG A 11 -14.90 5.29 6.30
CA ARG A 11 -15.48 6.55 5.79
C ARG A 11 -14.75 7.20 4.63
N TYR A 12 -13.56 6.71 4.23
CA TYR A 12 -12.81 7.35 3.16
C TYR A 12 -13.44 7.07 1.79
N SER A 13 -13.82 8.11 1.06
CA SER A 13 -14.16 7.99 -0.37
C SER A 13 -12.98 7.41 -1.17
N TYR A 14 -13.26 6.89 -2.36
CA TYR A 14 -12.22 6.37 -3.26
C TYR A 14 -11.10 7.40 -3.52
N ASN A 15 -11.47 8.65 -3.78
CA ASN A 15 -10.50 9.73 -4.02
C ASN A 15 -9.64 10.00 -2.78
N GLN A 16 -10.24 9.99 -1.59
CA GLN A 16 -9.46 10.15 -0.35
C GLN A 16 -8.48 8.98 -0.14
N ILE A 17 -8.89 7.74 -0.41
CA ILE A 17 -7.97 6.59 -0.38
C ILE A 17 -6.81 6.80 -1.35
N LYS A 18 -7.11 7.23 -2.58
CA LYS A 18 -6.11 7.51 -3.61
C LYS A 18 -5.10 8.56 -3.13
N GLU A 19 -5.59 9.69 -2.62
CA GLU A 19 -4.77 10.79 -2.08
C GLU A 19 -3.92 10.34 -0.90
N HIS A 20 -4.50 9.58 0.04
CA HIS A 20 -3.76 9.06 1.18
C HIS A 20 -2.63 8.13 0.76
N LEU A 21 -2.89 7.15 -0.13
CA LEU A 21 -1.84 6.28 -0.66
C LEU A 21 -0.75 7.09 -1.36
N TYR A 22 -1.15 8.04 -2.20
CA TYR A 22 -0.21 8.89 -2.93
C TYR A 22 0.71 9.69 -1.99
N SER A 23 0.18 10.19 -0.88
CA SER A 23 0.96 10.95 0.11
C SER A 23 2.11 10.15 0.75
N TYR A 24 1.98 8.82 0.82
CA TYR A 24 3.04 7.94 1.32
C TYR A 24 4.11 7.67 0.28
N ILE A 25 3.77 7.72 -1.01
CA ILE A 25 4.65 7.35 -2.12
C ILE A 25 5.35 8.58 -2.71
N PHE A 26 4.69 9.74 -2.67
CA PHE A 26 5.18 11.00 -3.22
C PHE A 26 6.64 11.34 -2.87
N PRO A 27 7.12 11.15 -1.62
CA PRO A 27 8.52 11.46 -1.27
C PRO A 27 9.56 10.61 -2.04
N ALA A 28 9.17 9.45 -2.56
CA ALA A 28 10.07 8.54 -3.26
C ALA A 28 10.08 8.75 -4.79
N ASN A 29 9.12 9.48 -5.36
CA ASN A 29 8.83 9.64 -6.80
C ASN A 29 8.48 8.33 -7.54
N SER A 30 9.28 7.28 -7.35
CA SER A 30 9.08 5.92 -7.87
C SER A 30 9.50 4.89 -6.81
N LEU A 31 8.97 3.67 -6.93
CA LEU A 31 9.40 2.53 -6.11
C LEU A 31 9.80 1.37 -7.00
N THR A 32 10.98 0.82 -6.69
CA THR A 32 11.43 -0.45 -7.23
C THR A 32 11.02 -1.58 -6.28
N PHE A 33 10.46 -2.66 -6.82
CA PHE A 33 10.18 -3.88 -6.07
C PHE A 33 10.45 -5.12 -6.93
N LEU A 34 10.61 -6.26 -6.27
CA LEU A 34 10.87 -7.53 -6.95
C LEU A 34 9.56 -8.17 -7.43
N VAL A 35 9.62 -8.75 -8.61
CA VAL A 35 8.58 -9.54 -9.27
C VAL A 35 9.19 -10.90 -9.62
N ASN A 36 8.47 -12.00 -9.35
CA ASN A 36 8.98 -13.37 -9.54
C ASN A 36 10.36 -13.65 -8.89
N GLN A 37 10.70 -12.99 -7.78
CA GLN A 37 12.00 -13.11 -7.07
C GLN A 37 13.25 -12.77 -7.92
N LYS A 38 13.10 -12.25 -9.14
CA LYS A 38 14.20 -12.08 -10.09
C LYS A 38 14.13 -10.81 -10.93
N LEU A 39 12.94 -10.27 -11.16
CA LEU A 39 12.77 -9.06 -11.96
C LEU A 39 12.56 -7.86 -11.04
N GLU A 40 13.43 -6.88 -11.10
CA GLU A 40 13.18 -5.58 -10.49
C GLU A 40 12.29 -4.74 -11.41
N VAL A 41 11.14 -4.31 -10.89
CA VAL A 41 10.22 -3.44 -11.60
C VAL A 41 10.16 -2.12 -10.85
N GLU A 42 10.42 -1.03 -11.57
CA GLU A 42 10.19 0.33 -11.09
C GLU A 42 8.80 0.79 -11.50
N MET A 43 8.04 1.34 -10.55
CA MET A 43 6.74 1.95 -10.79
C MET A 43 6.71 3.38 -10.26
N SER A 44 6.07 4.28 -11.01
CA SER A 44 5.77 5.63 -10.53
C SER A 44 4.73 5.62 -9.41
N GLY A 45 4.63 6.72 -8.67
CA GLY A 45 3.60 6.88 -7.64
C GLY A 45 2.17 6.57 -8.13
N ASP A 46 1.80 7.08 -9.30
CA ASP A 46 0.47 6.82 -9.89
C ASP A 46 0.27 5.33 -10.21
N GLN A 47 1.28 4.70 -10.81
CA GLN A 47 1.24 3.28 -11.13
C GLN A 47 1.09 2.42 -9.87
N ILE A 48 1.80 2.75 -8.80
CA ILE A 48 1.71 2.03 -7.52
C ILE A 48 0.31 2.16 -6.92
N VAL A 49 -0.24 3.37 -6.90
CA VAL A 49 -1.57 3.61 -6.34
C VAL A 49 -2.63 2.85 -7.14
N ASP A 50 -2.62 2.96 -8.47
CA ASP A 50 -3.57 2.26 -9.32
C ASP A 50 -3.38 0.73 -9.22
N TYR A 51 -2.14 0.25 -9.07
CA TYR A 51 -1.84 -1.17 -8.86
C TYR A 51 -2.43 -1.70 -7.55
N ILE A 52 -2.28 -0.96 -6.44
CA ILE A 52 -2.86 -1.32 -5.14
C ILE A 52 -4.40 -1.33 -5.24
N LEU A 53 -4.99 -0.27 -5.79
CA LEU A 53 -6.44 -0.11 -5.89
C LEU A 53 -7.11 -1.19 -6.76
N THR A 54 -6.40 -1.69 -7.78
CA THR A 54 -6.90 -2.73 -8.70
C THR A 54 -6.80 -4.13 -8.10
N ASN A 55 -5.82 -4.37 -7.22
CA ASN A 55 -5.46 -5.74 -6.80
C ASN A 55 -5.83 -6.06 -5.36
N LEU A 56 -6.06 -5.06 -4.51
CA LEU A 56 -6.51 -5.27 -3.14
C LEU A 56 -8.00 -4.93 -3.00
N PRO A 57 -8.77 -5.73 -2.23
CA PRO A 57 -10.11 -5.32 -1.84
C PRO A 57 -10.03 -4.11 -0.91
N ARG A 58 -11.05 -3.24 -0.98
CA ARG A 58 -11.13 -1.99 -0.19
C ARG A 58 -10.75 -2.17 1.28
N ARG A 59 -11.24 -3.22 1.94
CA ARG A 59 -10.93 -3.49 3.35
C ARG A 59 -9.42 -3.63 3.60
N GLN A 60 -8.71 -4.38 2.74
CA GLN A 60 -7.25 -4.53 2.87
C GLN A 60 -6.50 -3.23 2.58
N ILE A 61 -7.04 -2.38 1.70
CA ILE A 61 -6.46 -1.05 1.44
C ILE A 61 -6.59 -0.15 2.68
N LEU A 62 -7.72 -0.21 3.38
CA LEU A 62 -7.93 0.53 4.61
C LEU A 62 -7.00 0.04 5.73
N GLU A 63 -6.86 -1.27 5.89
CA GLU A 63 -5.89 -1.90 6.81
C GLU A 63 -4.44 -1.47 6.47
N LEU A 64 -4.09 -1.42 5.18
CA LEU A 64 -2.79 -0.93 4.71
C LEU A 64 -2.56 0.54 5.10
N LEU A 65 -3.54 1.43 4.89
CA LEU A 65 -3.44 2.84 5.26
C LEU A 65 -3.21 3.04 6.76
N GLU A 66 -3.93 2.27 7.60
CA GLU A 66 -3.73 2.30 9.05
C GLU A 66 -2.30 1.86 9.43
N MET A 67 -1.78 0.80 8.80
CA MET A 67 -0.42 0.32 9.04
C MET A 67 0.63 1.34 8.60
N LEU A 68 0.44 2.00 7.45
CA LEU A 68 1.35 3.05 6.97
C LEU A 68 1.40 4.24 7.92
N GLU A 69 0.25 4.65 8.45
CA GLU A 69 0.15 5.72 9.44
C GLU A 69 0.88 5.34 10.74
N ILE A 70 0.68 4.11 11.24
CA ILE A 70 1.40 3.61 12.42
C ILE A 70 2.92 3.60 12.19
N ILE A 71 3.37 3.12 11.03
CA ILE A 71 4.81 3.04 10.68
C ILE A 71 5.42 4.44 10.62
N LYS A 72 4.74 5.38 9.95
CA LYS A 72 5.16 6.78 9.86
C LYS A 72 5.26 7.42 11.25
N ASN A 73 4.26 7.22 12.11
CA ASN A 73 4.24 7.75 13.47
C ASN A 73 5.34 7.16 14.38
N ARG A 74 5.92 6.02 14.00
CA ARG A 74 7.07 5.40 14.67
C ARG A 74 8.42 5.81 14.05
N ASN A 75 8.44 6.81 13.16
CA ASN A 75 9.62 7.23 12.40
C ASN A 75 10.29 6.09 11.59
N SER A 76 9.51 5.04 11.25
CA SER A 76 9.95 3.96 10.37
C SER A 76 9.57 4.28 8.93
N SER A 77 10.25 3.66 7.95
CA SER A 77 10.02 3.93 6.53
C SER A 77 8.71 3.28 6.03
N PRO A 78 7.67 4.07 5.67
CA PRO A 78 6.45 3.53 5.06
C PRO A 78 6.72 2.94 3.67
N ILE A 79 7.76 3.45 2.99
CA ILE A 79 8.18 3.01 1.66
C ILE A 79 8.61 1.54 1.66
N SER A 80 9.45 1.13 2.62
CA SER A 80 9.92 -0.25 2.69
C SER A 80 8.76 -1.22 2.95
N TYR A 81 7.76 -0.79 3.71
CA TYR A 81 6.54 -1.58 3.91
C TYR A 81 5.70 -1.66 2.64
N LEU A 82 5.54 -0.57 1.90
CA LEU A 82 4.86 -0.58 0.59
C LEU A 82 5.53 -1.55 -0.39
N GLN A 83 6.86 -1.56 -0.47
CA GLN A 83 7.60 -2.51 -1.32
C GLN A 83 7.27 -3.97 -0.97
N TYR A 84 7.21 -4.29 0.33
CA TYR A 84 6.84 -5.62 0.81
C TYR A 84 5.40 -6.00 0.41
N ILE A 85 4.45 -5.05 0.51
CA ILE A 85 3.06 -5.28 0.12
C ILE A 85 2.94 -5.47 -1.40
N LEU A 86 3.65 -4.69 -2.21
CA LEU A 86 3.67 -4.83 -3.67
C LEU A 86 4.21 -6.20 -4.10
N TYR A 87 5.29 -6.65 -3.47
CA TYR A 87 5.82 -8.00 -3.65
C TYR A 87 4.78 -9.08 -3.28
N GLY A 88 4.07 -8.92 -2.16
CA GLY A 88 3.03 -9.85 -1.72
C GLY A 88 1.85 -9.94 -2.70
N ILE A 89 1.39 -8.82 -3.24
CA ILE A 89 0.33 -8.76 -4.26
C ILE A 89 0.76 -9.55 -5.51
N ASP A 90 1.98 -9.33 -5.97
CA ASP A 90 2.52 -9.95 -7.17
C ASP A 90 2.65 -11.48 -7.01
N GLN A 91 3.25 -11.93 -5.91
CA GLN A 91 3.37 -13.36 -5.58
C GLN A 91 2.02 -14.07 -5.45
N TYR A 92 0.97 -13.37 -5.03
CA TYR A 92 -0.38 -13.95 -4.98
C TYR A 92 -1.00 -14.14 -6.37
N LYS A 93 -0.67 -13.27 -7.34
CA LYS A 93 -1.12 -13.42 -8.73
C LYS A 93 -0.48 -14.61 -9.42
N GLU A 94 0.82 -14.82 -9.23
CA GLU A 94 1.56 -15.94 -9.85
C GLU A 94 1.03 -17.31 -9.42
N ARG A 95 0.39 -17.41 -8.25
CA ARG A 95 -0.17 -18.66 -7.72
C ARG A 95 -1.60 -18.96 -8.17
N LYS A 96 -2.24 -18.03 -8.89
CA LYS A 96 -3.59 -18.20 -9.46
C LYS A 96 -3.50 -18.59 -10.92
#